data_AF-M5BLQ2-F1
#
_entry.id   AF-M5BLQ2-F1
#
_cell.length_a   1.000
_cell.length_b   1.000
_cell.length_c   1.000
_cell.angle_alpha   90.00
_cell.angle_beta   90.00
_cell.angle_gamma   90.00
#
_symmetry.space_group_name_H-M   'P 1'
#
loop_
_entity.id
_entity.type
_entity.pdbx_description
1 polymer ?
#
loop_
_entity_poly.entity_id
_entity_poly.type
_entity_poly.pdbx_seq_one_letter_code
_entity_poly.pdbx_strand_id
1 'polypeptide(L)'
;MVQQRPEGPPRAPEFHYAPPLPGRTSGVPPVTRTKLHRYVAVASYTAVGFISIYNIFYADYGEQEHVFSPARRWLDRQKTAFWTLSPAEQAAADRLKRQQQELPRDSDRPT
;
A
#
# COMPACT_ATOMS: atom_id res chain seq x y z
N MET A 1 -32.74 -18.20 -73.42
CA MET A 1 -31.46 -17.78 -72.78
C MET A 1 -31.81 -17.26 -71.40
N VAL A 2 -31.46 -17.99 -70.34
CA VAL A 2 -31.75 -17.61 -68.94
C VAL A 2 -30.49 -16.96 -68.38
N GLN A 3 -30.56 -15.66 -68.11
CA GLN A 3 -29.47 -14.87 -67.54
C GLN A 3 -29.30 -15.25 -66.06
N GLN A 4 -28.28 -16.02 -65.71
CA GLN A 4 -27.93 -16.27 -64.31
C GLN A 4 -27.31 -14.99 -63.72
N ARG A 5 -27.95 -14.45 -62.69
CA ARG A 5 -27.47 -13.29 -61.91
C ARG A 5 -26.33 -13.76 -60.99
N PRO A 6 -25.23 -13.01 -60.85
CA PRO A 6 -24.13 -13.42 -59.97
C PRO A 6 -24.56 -13.32 -58.50
N GLU A 7 -24.50 -14.43 -57.78
CA GLU A 7 -24.74 -14.48 -56.34
C GLU A 7 -23.61 -13.73 -55.61
N GLY A 8 -23.93 -12.59 -55.01
CA GLY A 8 -23.02 -11.86 -54.13
C GLY A 8 -22.78 -12.60 -52.80
N PRO A 9 -21.81 -12.16 -51.98
CA PRO A 9 -21.52 -12.83 -50.70
C PRO A 9 -22.76 -12.88 -49.81
N PRO A 10 -22.93 -13.95 -49.00
CA PRO A 10 -24.11 -14.10 -48.14
C PRO A 10 -24.23 -12.88 -47.23
N ARG A 11 -25.38 -12.21 -47.25
CA ARG A 11 -25.67 -11.11 -46.32
C ARG A 11 -25.58 -11.65 -44.90
N ALA A 12 -24.84 -10.94 -44.05
CA ALA A 12 -24.84 -11.23 -42.62
C ALA A 12 -26.29 -11.26 -42.10
N PRO A 13 -26.64 -12.19 -41.19
CA PRO A 13 -27.98 -12.25 -40.66
C PRO A 13 -28.33 -10.90 -40.03
N GLU A 14 -29.43 -10.30 -40.46
CA GLU A 14 -30.00 -9.13 -39.80
C GLU A 14 -30.43 -9.57 -38.40
N PHE A 15 -29.63 -9.18 -37.40
CA PHE A 15 -30.07 -9.26 -36.01
C PHE A 15 -31.15 -8.21 -35.81
N HIS A 16 -32.38 -8.57 -36.13
CA HIS A 16 -33.56 -7.80 -35.73
C HIS A 16 -33.67 -7.88 -34.21
N TYR A 17 -33.08 -6.90 -33.53
CA TYR A 17 -33.40 -6.65 -32.14
C TYR A 17 -34.89 -6.35 -32.10
N ALA A 18 -35.69 -7.31 -31.61
CA ALA A 18 -37.07 -7.05 -31.29
C ALA A 18 -37.10 -5.82 -30.35
N PRO A 19 -38.00 -4.85 -30.57
CA PRO A 19 -38.15 -3.74 -29.64
C PRO A 19 -38.38 -4.32 -28.24
N PRO A 20 -37.76 -3.73 -27.19
CA PRO A 20 -37.93 -4.24 -25.84
C PRO A 20 -39.42 -4.29 -25.53
N LEU A 21 -39.89 -5.47 -25.11
CA LEU A 21 -41.30 -5.68 -24.76
C LEU A 21 -41.72 -4.62 -23.73
N PRO A 22 -42.82 -3.86 -23.96
CA PRO A 22 -43.29 -2.88 -23.00
C PRO A 22 -43.64 -3.60 -21.68
N GLY A 23 -43.01 -3.17 -20.58
CA GLY A 23 -43.19 -3.75 -19.26
C GLY A 23 -42.17 -4.82 -18.86
N ARG A 24 -41.26 -5.25 -19.75
CA ARG A 24 -40.07 -6.01 -19.34
C ARG A 24 -39.00 -5.02 -18.89
N THR A 25 -39.14 -4.51 -17.68
CA THR A 25 -37.99 -3.95 -16.97
C THR A 25 -36.92 -5.05 -16.99
N SER A 26 -35.72 -4.72 -17.46
CA SER A 26 -34.58 -5.63 -17.37
C SER A 26 -34.56 -6.18 -15.94
N GLY A 27 -34.66 -7.50 -15.74
CA GLY A 27 -34.60 -8.14 -14.42
C GLY A 27 -33.26 -7.95 -13.69
N VAL A 28 -32.45 -7.00 -14.16
CA VAL A 28 -31.34 -6.40 -13.45
C VAL A 28 -31.96 -5.66 -12.26
N PRO A 29 -31.78 -6.15 -11.02
CA PRO A 29 -32.22 -5.38 -9.87
C PRO A 29 -31.60 -3.98 -9.98
N PRO A 30 -32.34 -2.90 -9.64
CA PRO A 30 -31.72 -1.58 -9.58
C PRO A 30 -30.47 -1.72 -8.72
N VAL A 31 -29.34 -1.15 -9.17
CA VAL A 31 -28.10 -1.11 -8.38
C VAL A 31 -28.37 -0.20 -7.18
N THR A 32 -29.13 -0.70 -6.22
CA THR A 32 -29.35 -0.07 -4.94
C THR A 32 -27.97 -0.07 -4.30
N ARG A 33 -27.40 1.13 -4.19
CA ARG A 33 -26.09 1.33 -3.59
C ARG A 33 -26.24 1.11 -2.09
N THR A 34 -26.33 -0.15 -1.68
CA THR A 34 -26.50 -0.55 -0.28
C THR A 34 -25.37 0.10 0.49
N LYS A 35 -25.67 0.80 1.59
CA LYS A 35 -24.63 1.43 2.43
C LYS A 35 -23.54 0.42 2.81
N LEU A 36 -23.93 -0.84 2.99
CA LEU A 36 -23.04 -2.00 3.16
C LEU A 36 -21.93 -2.09 2.11
N HIS A 37 -22.23 -1.87 0.82
CA HIS A 37 -21.23 -1.92 -0.25
C HIS A 37 -20.12 -0.88 -0.04
N ARG A 38 -20.44 0.31 0.51
CA ARG A 38 -19.43 1.32 0.83
C ARG A 38 -18.55 0.87 2.00
N TYR A 39 -19.15 0.30 3.05
CA TYR A 39 -18.39 -0.23 4.19
C TYR A 39 -17.50 -1.40 3.79
N VAL A 40 -18.00 -2.33 2.98
CA VAL A 40 -17.22 -3.45 2.44
C VAL A 40 -16.08 -2.95 1.56
N ALA A 41 -16.31 -1.96 0.71
CA ALA A 41 -15.27 -1.36 -0.10
C ALA A 41 -14.18 -0.72 0.77
N VAL A 42 -14.55 0.12 1.74
CA VAL A 42 -13.60 0.74 2.68
C VAL A 42 -12.81 -0.33 3.44
N ALA A 43 -13.49 -1.33 4.00
CA ALA A 43 -12.83 -2.43 4.71
C ALA A 43 -11.83 -3.18 3.81
N SER A 44 -12.19 -3.41 2.55
CA SER A 44 -11.32 -4.10 1.58
C SER A 44 -10.07 -3.27 1.26
N TYR A 45 -10.21 -1.96 0.99
CA TYR A 45 -9.07 -1.09 0.75
C TYR A 45 -8.15 -0.98 1.98
N THR A 46 -8.75 -0.88 3.17
CA THR A 46 -7.99 -0.86 4.42
C THR A 46 -7.27 -2.19 4.67
N ALA A 47 -7.92 -3.32 4.39
CA ALA A 47 -7.31 -4.65 4.52
C ALA A 47 -6.11 -4.81 3.58
N VAL A 48 -6.22 -4.36 2.32
CA VAL A 48 -5.08 -4.35 1.38
C VAL A 48 -3.92 -3.52 1.92
N GLY A 49 -4.20 -2.36 2.52
CA GLY A 49 -3.19 -1.53 3.19
C GLY A 49 -2.50 -2.28 4.33
N PHE A 50 -3.25 -2.88 5.24
CA PHE A 50 -2.71 -3.65 6.36
C PHE A 50 -1.88 -4.85 5.91
N ILE A 51 -2.37 -5.61 4.93
CA ILE A 51 -1.65 -6.76 4.36
C ILE A 51 -0.33 -6.29 3.74
N SER A 52 -0.33 -5.15 3.04
CA SER A 52 0.90 -4.59 2.45
C SER A 52 1.93 -4.22 3.52
N ILE A 53 1.50 -3.55 4.59
CA ILE A 53 2.38 -3.19 5.72
C ILE A 53 2.95 -4.44 6.38
N TYR A 54 2.10 -5.46 6.61
CA TYR A 54 2.54 -6.73 7.18
C TYR A 54 3.60 -7.39 6.32
N ASN A 55 3.38 -7.47 5.00
CA ASN A 55 4.37 -8.03 4.07
C ASN A 55 5.70 -7.26 4.13
N ILE A 56 5.66 -5.93 4.06
CA ILE A 56 6.87 -5.11 4.03
C ILE A 56 7.69 -5.28 5.31
N PHE A 57 7.06 -5.26 6.50
CA PHE A 57 7.80 -5.13 7.77
C PHE A 57 7.80 -6.38 8.67
N TYR A 58 6.84 -7.29 8.53
CA TYR A 58 6.64 -8.40 9.47
C TYR A 58 6.69 -9.79 8.85
N ALA A 59 6.36 -9.93 7.56
CA ALA A 59 6.41 -11.23 6.89
C ALA A 59 7.84 -11.79 6.88
N ASP A 60 7.96 -13.08 7.14
CA ASP A 60 9.24 -13.79 7.09
C ASP A 60 9.52 -14.24 5.65
N TYR A 61 10.63 -13.75 5.08
CA TYR A 61 11.11 -14.10 3.73
C TYR A 61 12.38 -14.96 3.76
N GLY A 62 12.79 -15.42 4.96
CA GLY A 62 14.03 -16.16 5.17
C GLY A 62 15.27 -15.27 5.22
N GLU A 63 16.45 -15.89 5.20
CA GLU A 63 17.74 -15.20 5.41
C GLU A 63 18.30 -14.50 4.16
N GLN A 64 17.62 -14.59 3.01
CA GLN A 64 18.07 -13.95 1.78
C GLN A 64 17.59 -12.49 1.69
N GLU A 65 18.37 -11.63 1.02
CA GLU A 65 17.96 -10.25 0.74
C GLU A 65 16.65 -10.25 -0.07
N HIS A 66 15.63 -9.59 0.45
CA HIS A 66 14.31 -9.51 -0.16
C HIS A 66 14.01 -8.08 -0.63
N VAL A 67 13.02 -7.91 -1.51
CA VAL A 67 12.69 -6.61 -2.13
C VAL A 67 12.32 -5.51 -1.12
N PHE A 68 11.93 -5.91 0.10
CA PHE A 68 11.58 -5.00 1.19
C PHE A 68 12.70 -4.78 2.22
N SER A 69 13.85 -5.43 2.08
CA SER A 69 15.00 -5.26 2.98
C SER A 69 15.48 -3.80 3.06
N PRO A 70 15.55 -3.01 1.96
CA PRO A 70 15.88 -1.59 2.05
C PRO A 70 14.89 -0.78 2.91
N ALA A 71 13.60 -1.09 2.83
CA ALA A 71 12.56 -0.42 3.62
C ALA A 71 12.67 -0.77 5.10
N ARG A 72 12.97 -2.04 5.44
CA ARG A 72 13.25 -2.47 6.82
C ARG A 72 14.47 -1.75 7.40
N ARG A 73 15.58 -1.70 6.65
CA ARG A 73 16.78 -0.95 7.06
C ARG A 73 16.51 0.53 7.27
N TRP A 74 15.67 1.14 6.44
CA TRP A 74 15.25 2.53 6.65
C TRP A 74 14.46 2.68 7.96
N LEU A 75 13.49 1.80 8.22
CA LEU A 75 12.69 1.84 9.44
C LEU A 75 13.57 1.65 10.68
N ASP A 76 14.53 0.74 10.63
CA ASP A 76 15.48 0.52 11.73
C ASP A 76 16.31 1.78 12.00
N ARG A 77 16.79 2.46 10.95
CA ARG A 77 17.46 3.76 11.13
C ARG A 77 16.56 4.81 11.77
N GLN A 78 15.27 4.86 11.42
CA GLN A 78 14.32 5.79 12.04
C GLN A 78 14.08 5.44 13.52
N LYS A 79 13.93 4.14 13.83
CA LYS A 79 13.83 3.65 15.21
C LYS A 79 15.08 3.93 16.00
N THR A 80 16.27 3.78 15.42
CA THR A 80 17.50 4.17 16.12
C THR A 80 17.50 5.68 16.35
N ALA A 81 17.26 6.48 15.32
CA ALA A 81 17.30 7.94 15.40
C ALA A 81 16.34 8.52 16.45
N PHE A 82 15.16 7.94 16.64
CA PHE A 82 14.19 8.43 17.63
C PHE A 82 14.54 8.00 19.08
N TRP A 83 15.26 6.89 19.25
CA TRP A 83 15.68 6.41 20.57
C TRP A 83 17.11 6.85 20.94
N THR A 84 17.85 7.46 20.00
CA THR A 84 19.16 8.07 20.23
C THR A 84 19.05 9.58 20.36
N LEU A 85 20.02 10.20 21.05
CA LEU A 85 20.16 11.66 21.07
C LEU A 85 20.23 12.20 19.64
N SER A 86 19.57 13.32 19.38
CA SER A 86 19.75 14.03 18.12
C SER A 86 21.23 14.41 17.97
N PRO A 87 21.76 14.61 16.74
CA PRO A 87 23.17 14.95 16.54
C PRO A 87 23.62 16.17 17.34
N ALA A 88 22.71 17.14 17.54
CA ALA A 88 22.96 18.34 18.34
C ALA A 88 23.07 18.02 19.84
N GLU A 89 22.18 17.19 20.37
CA GLU A 89 22.22 16.77 21.77
C GLU A 89 23.41 15.86 22.06
N GLN A 90 23.79 15.03 21.10
CA GLN A 90 24.98 14.18 21.20
C GLN A 90 26.25 15.03 21.24
N ALA A 91 26.35 16.07 20.41
CA ALA A 91 27.45 17.03 20.46
C ALA A 91 27.50 17.82 21.79
N ALA A 92 26.33 18.15 22.36
CA ALA A 92 26.25 18.80 23.66
C ALA A 92 26.69 17.85 24.80
N ALA A 93 26.24 16.59 24.77
CA ALA A 93 26.63 15.56 25.72
C ALA A 93 28.15 15.28 25.68
N ASP A 94 28.74 15.22 24.49
CA ASP A 94 30.19 15.03 24.32
C ASP A 94 31.00 16.22 24.87
N ARG A 95 30.50 17.45 24.68
CA ARG A 95 31.12 18.65 25.28
C ARG A 95 31.06 18.60 26.81
N LEU A 96 29.89 18.25 27.37
CA LEU A 96 29.71 18.13 28.81
C LEU A 96 30.63 17.06 29.42
N LYS A 97 30.73 15.89 28.77
CA LYS A 97 31.60 14.79 29.22
C LYS A 97 33.07 15.17 29.20
N ARG A 98 33.54 15.92 28.19
CA ARG A 98 34.89 16.47 28.14
C ARG A 98 35.16 17.46 29.28
N GLN A 99 34.23 18.38 29.54
CA GLN A 99 34.36 19.32 30.66
C GLN A 99 34.45 18.60 32.01
N GLN A 100 33.65 17.55 32.23
CA GLN A 100 33.73 16.73 33.45
C GLN A 100 35.06 15.98 33.61
N GLN A 101 35.76 15.68 32.51
CA GLN A 101 37.08 15.03 32.55
C GLN A 101 38.22 16.03 32.79
N GLU A 102 38.07 17.28 32.36
CA GLU A 102 39.07 18.34 32.54
C GLU A 102 38.96 19.02 33.92
N LEU A 103 37.79 18.99 34.55
CA LEU A 103 37.62 19.39 35.94
C LEU A 103 38.34 18.38 36.85
N PRO A 104 39.20 18.82 37.78
CA PRO A 104 39.87 17.91 38.71
C PRO A 104 38.81 17.13 39.49
N ARG A 105 38.89 15.80 39.41
CA ARG A 105 37.94 14.89 40.04
C ARG A 105 38.07 15.08 41.55
N ASP A 106 37.10 15.74 42.17
CA ASP A 106 37.04 16.03 43.62
C ASP A 106 37.08 14.77 44.52
N SER A 107 37.12 13.56 43.92
CA SER A 107 37.39 12.30 44.61
C SER A 107 38.82 12.14 45.14
N ASP A 108 39.78 12.97 44.73
CA ASP A 108 41.17 12.89 45.25
C ASP A 108 41.38 13.72 46.53
N ARG A 109 40.32 14.23 47.16
CA ARG A 109 40.41 14.93 48.45
C ARG A 109 40.49 13.90 49.58
N PRO A 110 41.65 13.71 50.27
CA PRO A 110 41.69 12.88 51.46
C PRO A 110 40.85 13.55 52.55
N THR A 111 39.91 12.79 53.13
CA THR A 111 39.17 13.15 54.35
C THR A 111 40.06 13.11 55.57
#